data_AF-A0A2V7VLH1-F1
#
_entry.id   AF-A0A2V7VLH1-F1
#
_cell.length_a   1.000
_cell.length_b   1.000
_cell.length_c   1.000
_cell.angle_alpha   90.00
_cell.angle_beta   90.00
_cell.angle_gamma   90.00
#
_symmetry.space_group_name_H-M   'P 1'
#
loop_
_entity.id
_entity.type
_entity.pdbx_description
1 polymer ?
#
loop_
_entity_poly.entity_id
_entity_poly.type
_entity_poly.pdbx_seq_one_letter_code
_entity_poly.pdbx_strand_id
1 'polypeptide(L)'
;MFCAALCAVGSAGGAEEPARFEPATTNVRGAAYPRVDSASRVELRVKAPDAAKVRVNFWSGPKADMVKQADGFWAFTTPPLAPGLHYYVFVIDGADVADPGSSAYFGGNRWASAVEVPEAGSTYYSIQDVPHGQVREVWYFSKVTGSWRHALVY
;
A
#
# COMPACT_ATOMS: atom_id res chain seq x y z
N MET A 1 22.45 -27.17 -55.93
CA MET A 1 21.02 -27.38 -55.64
C MET A 1 20.86 -27.32 -54.13
N PHE A 2 20.00 -26.40 -53.67
CA PHE A 2 19.85 -25.88 -52.31
C PHE A 2 19.51 -26.92 -51.24
N CYS A 3 20.06 -26.76 -50.03
CA CYS A 3 19.28 -26.95 -48.80
C CYS A 3 19.98 -26.26 -47.61
N ALA A 4 19.57 -25.03 -47.30
CA ALA A 4 19.91 -24.36 -46.04
C ALA A 4 18.81 -24.69 -45.04
N ALA A 5 19.14 -25.44 -43.99
CA ALA A 5 18.24 -25.74 -42.89
C ALA A 5 18.16 -24.51 -41.96
N LEU A 6 16.98 -23.88 -41.93
CA LEU A 6 16.67 -22.77 -41.04
C LEU A 6 16.29 -23.35 -39.67
N CYS A 7 17.20 -23.29 -38.69
CA CYS A 7 16.87 -23.59 -37.30
C CYS A 7 15.99 -22.47 -36.75
N ALA A 8 14.70 -22.75 -36.55
CA ALA A 8 13.80 -21.88 -35.81
C ALA A 8 14.22 -21.86 -34.33
N VAL A 9 14.68 -20.71 -33.85
CA VAL A 9 14.86 -20.46 -32.42
C VAL A 9 13.49 -20.25 -31.82
N GLY A 10 12.98 -21.26 -31.11
CA GLY A 10 11.77 -21.15 -30.30
C GLY A 10 11.99 -20.10 -29.21
N SER A 11 11.17 -19.06 -29.21
CA SER A 11 11.09 -18.10 -28.11
C SER A 11 10.62 -18.85 -26.86
N ALA A 12 11.51 -19.03 -25.90
CA ALA A 12 11.13 -19.48 -24.57
C ALA A 12 10.31 -18.36 -23.93
N GLY A 13 8.99 -18.58 -23.83
CA GLY A 13 8.13 -17.75 -23.00
C GLY A 13 8.67 -17.76 -21.58
N GLY A 14 9.09 -16.60 -21.09
CA GLY A 14 9.49 -16.43 -19.71
C GLY A 14 8.29 -16.75 -18.81
N ALA A 15 8.39 -17.82 -18.04
CA ALA A 15 7.53 -18.02 -16.89
C ALA A 15 7.86 -16.90 -15.89
N GLU A 16 6.89 -16.04 -15.59
CA GLU A 16 6.99 -15.05 -14.52
C GLU A 16 7.26 -15.80 -13.22
N GLU A 17 8.40 -15.53 -12.56
CA GLU A 17 8.67 -16.07 -11.23
C GLU A 17 7.49 -15.74 -10.31
N PRO A 18 7.10 -16.65 -9.39
CA PRO A 18 6.01 -16.38 -8.47
C PRO A 18 6.33 -15.11 -7.69
N ALA A 19 5.44 -14.13 -7.78
CA ALA A 19 5.61 -12.83 -7.17
C ALA A 19 5.86 -12.98 -5.66
N ARG A 20 7.04 -12.55 -5.23
CA ARG A 20 7.40 -12.56 -3.81
C ARG A 20 6.88 -11.29 -3.15
N PHE A 21 5.78 -11.44 -2.41
CA PHE A 21 5.21 -10.36 -1.62
C PHE A 21 5.86 -10.28 -0.23
N GLU A 22 6.15 -9.06 0.22
CA GLU A 22 6.66 -8.77 1.55
C GLU A 22 5.72 -7.77 2.28
N PRO A 23 5.48 -7.91 3.60
CA PRO A 23 4.65 -6.98 4.34
C PRO A 23 5.11 -5.52 4.17
N ALA A 24 4.15 -4.61 3.97
CA ALA A 24 4.48 -3.20 3.80
C ALA A 24 5.07 -2.58 5.07
N THR A 25 5.98 -1.62 4.91
CA THR A 25 6.63 -0.91 6.03
C THR A 25 5.67 -0.05 6.84
N THR A 26 4.50 0.26 6.28
CA THR A 26 3.43 1.04 6.93
C THR A 26 2.49 0.17 7.78
N ASN A 27 2.71 -1.14 7.84
CA ASN A 27 1.89 -2.04 8.64
C ASN A 27 2.06 -1.78 10.15
N VAL A 28 1.01 -2.06 10.91
CA VAL A 28 1.15 -2.19 12.37
C VAL A 28 2.01 -3.41 12.71
N ARG A 29 2.58 -3.43 13.91
CA ARG A 29 3.52 -4.48 14.34
C ARG A 29 2.92 -5.89 14.17
N GLY A 30 3.55 -6.70 13.32
CA GLY A 30 3.20 -8.10 13.11
C GLY A 30 2.07 -8.34 12.10
N ALA A 31 1.49 -7.30 11.50
CA ALA A 31 0.52 -7.48 10.42
C ALA A 31 1.21 -7.94 9.12
N ALA A 32 0.73 -9.05 8.57
CA ALA A 32 1.24 -9.63 7.33
C ALA A 32 0.71 -8.94 6.05
N TYR A 33 -0.32 -8.11 6.19
CA TYR A 33 -0.98 -7.38 5.11
C TYR A 33 -1.22 -5.92 5.53
N PRO A 34 -1.25 -4.97 4.56
CA PRO A 34 -0.94 -5.16 3.15
C PRO A 34 0.50 -5.62 2.88
N ARG A 35 0.72 -6.17 1.70
CA ARG A 35 2.05 -6.63 1.25
C ARG A 35 2.30 -6.21 -0.18
N VAL A 36 3.57 -5.95 -0.51
CA VAL A 36 4.01 -5.39 -1.79
C VAL A 36 5.00 -6.37 -2.43
N ASP A 37 4.89 -6.60 -3.74
CA ASP A 37 5.86 -7.40 -4.50
C ASP A 37 6.92 -6.54 -5.21
N SER A 38 7.93 -7.19 -5.79
CA SER A 38 8.98 -6.53 -6.58
C SER A 38 8.48 -5.86 -7.86
N ALA A 39 7.26 -6.18 -8.31
CA ALA A 39 6.60 -5.55 -9.44
C ALA A 39 5.71 -4.36 -9.02
N SER A 40 5.83 -3.87 -7.78
CA SER A 40 5.05 -2.77 -7.22
C SER A 40 3.54 -3.02 -7.17
N ARG A 41 3.11 -4.29 -7.17
CA ARG A 41 1.73 -4.67 -6.90
C ARG A 41 1.51 -4.76 -5.40
N VAL A 42 0.36 -4.30 -4.94
CA VAL A 42 -0.06 -4.38 -3.54
C VAL A 42 -1.16 -5.41 -3.41
N GLU A 43 -0.99 -6.37 -2.51
CA GLU A 43 -2.05 -7.26 -2.08
C GLU A 43 -2.63 -6.79 -0.75
N LEU A 44 -3.94 -6.54 -0.77
CA LEU A 44 -4.74 -6.09 0.35
C LEU A 44 -5.65 -7.22 0.82
N ARG A 45 -5.90 -7.28 2.12
CA ARG A 45 -6.72 -8.33 2.69
C ARG A 45 -7.45 -7.90 3.96
N VAL A 46 -8.75 -8.17 4.05
CA VAL A 46 -9.58 -7.82 5.22
C VAL A 46 -10.56 -8.93 5.58
N LYS A 47 -10.73 -9.22 6.88
CA LYS A 47 -11.67 -10.25 7.36
C LYS A 47 -13.07 -9.66 7.50
N ALA A 48 -14.01 -10.16 6.70
CA ALA A 48 -15.41 -9.74 6.75
C ALA A 48 -16.30 -10.90 6.24
N PRO A 49 -16.41 -12.00 7.00
CA PRO A 49 -17.01 -13.25 6.53
C PRO A 49 -18.49 -13.11 6.20
N ASP A 50 -19.20 -12.18 6.84
CA ASP A 50 -20.64 -11.99 6.65
C ASP A 50 -20.96 -10.84 5.68
N ALA A 51 -19.94 -10.12 5.19
CA ALA A 51 -20.16 -9.05 4.23
C ALA A 51 -20.71 -9.59 2.91
N ALA A 52 -21.58 -8.80 2.26
CA ALA A 52 -22.13 -9.11 0.95
C ALA A 52 -21.23 -8.55 -0.17
N LYS A 53 -20.62 -7.39 0.05
CA LYS A 53 -19.74 -6.73 -0.91
C LYS A 53 -18.62 -5.98 -0.21
N VAL A 54 -17.38 -6.26 -0.63
CA VAL A 54 -16.21 -5.48 -0.21
C VAL A 54 -15.51 -4.90 -1.43
N ARG A 55 -15.14 -3.63 -1.34
CA ARG A 55 -14.32 -2.92 -2.32
C ARG A 55 -13.12 -2.28 -1.64
N VAL A 56 -12.09 -1.95 -2.41
CA VAL A 56 -11.04 -1.01 -1.99
C VAL A 56 -11.20 0.32 -2.72
N ASN A 57 -10.85 1.41 -2.06
CA ASN A 57 -10.83 2.76 -2.62
C ASN A 57 -9.49 3.44 -2.33
N PHE A 58 -8.70 3.71 -3.38
CA PHE A 58 -7.41 4.43 -3.32
C PHE A 58 -7.54 5.96 -3.49
N TRP A 59 -8.75 6.49 -3.63
CA TRP A 59 -9.09 7.91 -3.87
C TRP A 59 -8.57 8.52 -5.19
N SER A 60 -7.54 7.96 -5.80
CA SER A 60 -6.98 8.36 -7.10
C SER A 60 -7.71 7.74 -8.30
N GLY A 61 -8.68 6.86 -8.07
CA GLY A 61 -9.36 6.11 -9.13
C GLY A 61 -10.66 5.43 -8.69
N PRO A 62 -11.29 4.63 -9.58
CA PRO A 62 -12.51 3.92 -9.26
C PRO A 62 -12.29 2.90 -8.13
N LYS A 63 -13.36 2.65 -7.35
CA LYS A 63 -13.35 1.58 -6.34
C LYS A 63 -13.22 0.22 -7.04
N ALA A 64 -12.34 -0.64 -6.55
CA ALA A 64 -12.15 -1.98 -7.10
C ALA A 64 -12.87 -3.03 -6.22
N ASP A 65 -13.60 -3.95 -6.83
CA ASP A 65 -14.25 -5.06 -6.13
C ASP A 65 -13.19 -6.05 -5.61
N MET A 66 -13.31 -6.44 -4.34
CA MET A 66 -12.46 -7.46 -3.73
C MET A 66 -13.12 -8.84 -3.87
N VAL A 67 -12.31 -9.89 -3.82
CA VAL A 67 -12.77 -11.28 -3.96
C VAL A 67 -12.82 -11.96 -2.60
N LYS A 68 -13.99 -12.47 -2.22
CA LYS A 68 -14.17 -13.28 -1.01
C LYS A 68 -13.44 -14.62 -1.15
N GLN A 69 -12.64 -14.94 -0.14
CA GLN A 69 -11.83 -16.15 -0.03
C GLN A 69 -12.52 -17.17 0.89
N ALA A 70 -12.10 -18.43 0.81
CA ALA A 70 -12.70 -19.53 1.57
C ALA A 70 -12.58 -19.37 3.10
N ASP A 71 -11.58 -18.64 3.58
CA ASP A 71 -11.34 -18.39 5.01
C ASP A 71 -12.05 -17.14 5.57
N GLY A 72 -12.98 -16.57 4.81
CA GLY A 72 -13.78 -15.42 5.22
C GLY A 72 -13.09 -14.07 5.09
N PHE A 73 -11.88 -14.04 4.50
CA PHE A 73 -11.25 -12.80 4.09
C PHE A 73 -11.68 -12.37 2.69
N TRP A 74 -11.53 -11.08 2.41
CA TRP A 74 -11.62 -10.50 1.08
C TRP A 74 -10.23 -10.06 0.66
N ALA A 75 -9.84 -10.36 -0.58
CA ALA A 75 -8.52 -10.04 -1.11
C ALA A 75 -8.61 -9.28 -2.43
N PHE A 76 -7.64 -8.41 -2.67
CA PHE A 76 -7.45 -7.72 -3.94
C PHE A 76 -5.97 -7.42 -4.15
N THR A 77 -5.49 -7.67 -5.37
CA THR A 77 -4.13 -7.30 -5.79
C THR A 77 -4.22 -6.20 -6.84
N THR A 78 -3.53 -5.09 -6.62
CA THR A 78 -3.51 -3.97 -7.55
C THR A 78 -2.74 -4.33 -8.83
N PRO A 79 -2.98 -3.63 -9.95
CA PRO A 79 -1.93 -3.41 -10.94
C PRO A 79 -0.69 -2.76 -10.30
N PRO A 80 0.48 -2.76 -10.96
CA PRO A 80 1.65 -2.03 -10.48
C PRO A 80 1.32 -0.57 -10.16
N LEU A 81 1.68 -0.13 -8.96
CA LEU A 81 1.55 1.26 -8.53
C LEU A 81 2.89 1.99 -8.72
N ALA A 82 2.83 3.32 -8.85
CA ALA A 82 4.04 4.13 -8.82
C ALA A 82 4.69 4.07 -7.41
N PRO A 83 6.02 4.27 -7.29
CA PRO A 83 6.65 4.37 -5.98
C PRO A 83 6.06 5.50 -5.11
N GLY A 84 6.08 5.31 -3.80
CA GLY A 84 5.62 6.25 -2.79
C GLY A 84 4.41 5.78 -1.98
N LEU A 85 3.84 6.70 -1.21
CA LEU A 85 2.73 6.45 -0.28
C LEU A 85 1.37 6.57 -0.98
N HIS A 86 0.54 5.51 -0.88
CA HIS A 86 -0.81 5.48 -1.44
C HIS A 86 -1.86 5.33 -0.34
N TYR A 87 -2.75 6.30 -0.21
CA TYR A 87 -3.91 6.20 0.69
C TYR A 87 -4.90 5.15 0.18
N TYR A 88 -5.52 4.42 1.10
CA TYR A 88 -6.67 3.57 0.78
C TYR A 88 -7.60 3.38 1.98
N VAL A 89 -8.83 2.94 1.67
CA VAL A 89 -9.81 2.42 2.64
C VAL A 89 -10.53 1.22 2.05
N PHE A 90 -11.03 0.32 2.90
CA PHE A 90 -12.01 -0.67 2.51
C PHE A 90 -13.41 -0.04 2.49
N VAL A 91 -14.26 -0.53 1.60
CA VAL A 91 -15.69 -0.20 1.55
C VAL A 91 -16.47 -1.49 1.76
N ILE A 92 -16.86 -1.75 3.00
CA ILE A 92 -17.54 -2.99 3.43
C ILE A 92 -19.03 -2.69 3.52
N ASP A 93 -19.83 -3.31 2.65
CA ASP A 93 -21.28 -3.10 2.54
C ASP A 93 -21.71 -1.62 2.49
N GLY A 94 -20.85 -0.79 1.91
CA GLY A 94 -21.06 0.65 1.74
C GLY A 94 -20.39 1.55 2.79
N ALA A 95 -19.90 0.99 3.90
CA ALA A 95 -19.16 1.74 4.92
C ALA A 95 -17.67 1.85 4.57
N ASP A 96 -17.12 3.06 4.60
CA ASP A 96 -15.67 3.28 4.48
C ASP A 96 -14.98 2.93 5.83
N VAL A 97 -13.99 2.04 5.78
CA VAL A 97 -13.29 1.50 6.95
C VAL A 97 -11.77 1.53 6.68
N ALA A 98 -11.01 2.07 7.63
CA ALA A 98 -9.55 1.98 7.59
C ALA A 98 -9.09 0.53 7.86
N ASP A 99 -8.08 0.06 7.14
CA ASP A 99 -7.42 -1.22 7.35
C ASP A 99 -6.77 -1.28 8.74
N PRO A 100 -7.20 -2.20 9.64
CA PRO A 100 -6.56 -2.41 10.95
C PRO A 100 -5.13 -2.97 10.86
N GLY A 101 -4.71 -3.52 9.72
CA GLY A 101 -3.34 -3.98 9.45
C GLY A 101 -2.35 -2.85 9.11
N SER A 102 -2.86 -1.66 8.80
CA SER A 102 -2.06 -0.48 8.44
C SER A 102 -2.00 0.53 9.58
N SER A 103 -0.89 1.26 9.68
CA SER A 103 -0.80 2.45 10.52
C SER A 103 -1.78 3.53 10.02
N ALA A 104 -2.19 4.43 10.92
CA ALA A 104 -3.11 5.50 10.59
C ALA A 104 -2.38 6.75 10.08
N TYR A 105 -2.84 7.30 8.97
CA TYR A 105 -2.34 8.52 8.36
C TYR A 105 -3.49 9.52 8.19
N PHE A 106 -3.27 10.79 8.54
CA PHE A 106 -4.29 11.82 8.33
C PHE A 106 -4.21 12.37 6.91
N GLY A 107 -5.18 12.02 6.07
CA GLY A 107 -5.25 12.39 4.66
C GLY A 107 -6.70 12.46 4.17
N GLY A 108 -6.98 13.33 3.19
CA GLY A 108 -8.36 13.51 2.71
C GLY A 108 -9.34 13.95 3.80
N ASN A 109 -8.85 14.70 4.80
CA ASN A 109 -9.60 15.17 5.97
C ASN A 109 -10.12 14.06 6.91
N ARG A 110 -9.46 12.90 6.95
CA ARG A 110 -9.76 11.80 7.88
C ARG A 110 -8.52 10.96 8.19
N TRP A 111 -8.60 10.16 9.24
CA TRP A 111 -7.63 9.08 9.47
C TRP A 111 -7.94 7.93 8.51
N ALA A 112 -6.94 7.53 7.73
CA ALA A 112 -7.05 6.47 6.75
C ALA A 112 -5.80 5.59 6.77
N SER A 113 -5.89 4.47 6.06
CA SER A 113 -4.75 3.57 5.86
C SER A 113 -3.91 4.06 4.70
N ALA A 114 -2.64 3.67 4.71
CA ALA A 114 -1.75 3.88 3.59
C ALA A 114 -0.80 2.71 3.40
N VAL A 115 -0.37 2.51 2.16
CA VAL A 115 0.65 1.54 1.79
C VAL A 115 1.79 2.26 1.10
N GLU A 116 3.02 2.03 1.57
CA GLU A 116 4.24 2.51 0.92
C GLU A 116 4.68 1.49 -0.14
N VAL A 117 4.86 1.97 -1.38
CA VAL A 117 5.44 1.19 -2.49
C VAL A 117 6.89 1.64 -2.66
N PRO A 118 7.89 0.79 -2.36
CA PRO A 118 9.29 1.22 -2.38
C PRO A 118 9.77 1.69 -3.76
N GLU A 119 10.55 2.77 -3.78
CA GLU A 119 11.29 3.19 -4.98
C GLU A 119 12.61 2.40 -5.07
N ALA A 120 12.73 1.55 -6.09
CA ALA A 120 13.86 0.66 -6.27
C ALA A 120 15.21 1.41 -6.29
N GLY A 121 16.14 1.03 -5.41
CA GLY A 121 17.48 1.60 -5.32
C GLY A 121 17.57 2.95 -4.62
N SER A 122 16.45 3.53 -4.18
CA SER A 122 16.45 4.79 -3.43
C SER A 122 16.80 4.57 -1.95
N THR A 123 17.45 5.54 -1.35
CA THR A 123 17.80 5.53 0.09
C THR A 123 17.53 6.85 0.80
N TYR A 124 17.14 7.90 0.07
CA TYR A 124 17.09 9.28 0.58
C TYR A 124 16.02 9.54 1.64
N TYR A 125 14.99 8.71 1.72
CA TYR A 125 13.94 8.74 2.76
C TYR A 125 14.00 7.53 3.70
N SER A 126 14.98 6.64 3.51
CA SER A 126 15.14 5.45 4.34
C SER A 126 15.86 5.79 5.64
N ILE A 127 15.59 5.02 6.70
CA ILE A 127 16.39 5.05 7.91
C ILE A 127 17.78 4.49 7.57
N GLN A 128 18.82 5.26 7.86
CA GLN A 128 20.23 4.93 7.61
C GLN A 128 21.02 5.08 8.90
N ASP A 129 22.19 4.45 9.00
CA ASP A 129 23.10 4.61 10.13
C ASP A 129 23.84 5.95 10.06
N VAL A 130 23.13 7.02 10.42
CA VAL A 130 23.60 8.41 10.39
C VAL A 130 23.07 9.17 11.61
N PRO A 131 23.68 10.31 12.01
CA PRO A 131 23.09 11.17 13.03
C PRO A 131 21.67 11.62 12.63
N HIS A 132 20.68 11.37 13.49
CA HIS A 132 19.29 11.75 13.27
C HIS A 132 18.92 13.01 14.06
N GLY A 133 18.19 13.92 13.42
CA GLY A 133 17.49 15.02 14.10
C GLY A 133 16.31 14.53 14.95
N GLN A 134 15.65 15.46 15.64
CA GLN A 134 14.48 15.15 16.46
C GLN A 134 13.26 15.83 15.86
N VAL A 135 12.19 15.08 15.61
CA VAL A 135 10.87 15.68 15.37
C VAL A 135 10.18 15.89 16.72
N ARG A 136 9.93 17.15 17.08
CA ARG A 136 9.33 17.55 18.36
C ARG A 136 7.90 18.03 18.17
N GLU A 137 6.99 17.53 19.02
CA GLU A 137 5.62 18.00 19.13
C GLU A 137 5.54 19.21 20.08
N VAL A 138 4.96 20.32 19.61
CA VAL A 138 4.85 21.56 20.37
C VAL A 138 3.41 22.06 20.34
N TRP A 139 2.87 22.32 21.54
CA TRP A 139 1.59 22.99 21.73
C TRP A 139 1.81 24.46 22.09
N TYR A 140 1.11 25.37 21.40
CA TYR A 140 1.19 26.81 21.67
C TYR A 140 -0.18 27.48 21.53
N PHE A 141 -0.45 28.50 22.34
CA PHE A 141 -1.68 29.28 22.23
C PHE A 141 -1.50 30.42 21.23
N SER A 142 -2.34 30.45 20.19
CA SER A 142 -2.33 31.51 19.18
C SER A 142 -3.28 32.63 19.56
N LYS A 143 -2.75 33.84 19.75
CA LYS A 143 -3.57 35.05 20.01
C LYS A 143 -4.40 35.47 18.79
N VAL A 144 -3.96 35.14 17.58
CA VAL A 144 -4.66 35.48 16.33
C VAL A 144 -5.93 34.64 16.16
N THR A 145 -5.86 33.34 16.50
CA THR A 145 -7.01 32.42 16.37
C THR A 145 -7.75 32.18 17.69
N GLY A 146 -7.23 32.68 18.82
CA GLY A 146 -7.81 32.50 20.14
C GLY A 146 -7.84 31.04 20.60
N SER A 147 -6.93 30.19 20.12
CA SER A 147 -6.97 28.74 20.34
C SER A 147 -5.58 28.11 20.47
N TRP A 148 -5.54 26.93 21.11
CA TRP A 148 -4.36 26.07 21.12
C TRP A 148 -4.11 25.48 19.74
N ARG A 149 -2.85 25.50 19.32
CA ARG A 149 -2.37 24.92 18.05
C ARG A 149 -1.26 23.92 18.34
N HIS A 150 -1.12 22.97 17.41
CA HIS A 150 -0.09 21.95 17.43
C HIS A 150 0.86 22.16 16.23
N ALA A 151 2.16 21.97 16.44
CA ALA A 151 3.17 22.00 15.40
C ALA A 151 4.19 20.87 15.61
N LEU A 152 4.73 20.38 14.51
CA LEU A 152 5.90 19.50 14.47
C LEU A 152 7.11 20.31 14.03
N VAL A 153 8.22 20.20 14.78
CA VAL A 153 9.48 20.90 14.50
C VAL A 153 10.58 19.86 14.37
N TYR A 154 11.20 19.75 13.19
CA TYR A 154 12.42 18.97 12.95
C TYR A 154 13.66 19.79 13.33
#